data_AF-A0A355H4Z8-F1
#
_entry.id   AF-A0A355H4Z8-F1
#
_cell.length_a   1.000
_cell.length_b   1.000
_cell.length_c   1.000
_cell.angle_alpha   90.00
_cell.angle_beta   90.00
_cell.angle_gamma   90.00
#
_symmetry.space_group_name_H-M   'P 1'
#
loop_
_entity.id
_entity.type
_entity.pdbx_description
1 polymer ?
#
loop_
_entity_poly.entity_id
_entity_poly.type
_entity_poly.pdbx_seq_one_letter_code
_entity_poly.pdbx_strand_id
1 'polypeptide(L)' 'MKKDKNRVYIFDTSLRDGEQSPGNSMNTEEKLLLSRQLEKLGVDII' A
#
# COMPACT_ATOMS: atom_id res chain seq x y z
N MET A 1 -11.43 1.35 22.53
CA MET A 1 -9.95 1.37 22.49
C MET A 1 -9.48 2.81 22.38
N LYS A 2 -8.59 3.28 23.27
CA LYS A 2 -7.93 4.59 23.09
C LYS A 2 -6.97 4.49 21.89
N LYS A 3 -7.04 5.44 20.96
CA LYS A 3 -5.99 5.60 19.94
C LYS A 3 -4.66 5.87 20.64
N ASP A 4 -3.65 5.07 20.34
CA ASP A 4 -2.29 5.32 20.79
C ASP A 4 -1.79 6.61 20.11
N LYS A 5 -1.38 7.59 20.91
CA LYS A 5 -0.89 8.89 20.41
C LYS A 5 0.47 8.77 19.71
N ASN A 6 1.19 7.68 19.94
CA ASN A 6 2.51 7.44 19.36
C ASN A 6 2.46 6.50 18.15
N ARG A 7 1.28 6.00 17.75
CA ARG A 7 1.15 5.17 16.56
C ARG A 7 1.44 6.01 15.30
N VAL A 8 2.43 5.59 14.54
CA VAL A 8 2.64 6.04 13.16
C VAL A 8 1.70 5.25 12.24
N TYR A 9 1.00 5.95 11.36
CA TYR A 9 0.18 5.34 10.32
C TYR A 9 0.94 5.36 9.00
N ILE A 10 0.91 4.24 8.28
CA ILE A 10 1.54 4.11 6.97
C ILE A 10 0.47 4.24 5.89
N PHE A 11 0.63 5.24 5.03
CA PHE A 11 -0.14 5.44 3.81
C PHE A 11 0.78 5.08 2.63
N ASP A 12 0.53 3.93 2.00
CA ASP A 12 1.32 3.45 0.88
C ASP A 12 0.70 3.93 -0.44
N THR A 13 1.52 4.44 -1.37
CA THR A 13 1.03 4.95 -2.67
C THR A 13 1.50 4.11 -3.85
N SER A 14 2.01 2.90 -3.62
CA SER A 14 2.62 2.07 -4.65
C SER A 14 1.65 1.72 -5.79
N LEU A 15 0.36 1.49 -5.47
CA LEU A 15 -0.67 1.19 -6.47
C LEU A 15 -1.16 2.41 -7.26
N ARG A 16 -0.68 3.62 -6.92
CA ARG A 16 -1.06 4.86 -7.61
C ARG A 16 0.17 5.56 -8.19
N ASP A 17 1.03 6.05 -7.32
CA ASP A 17 2.22 6.83 -7.70
C ASP A 17 3.29 5.89 -8.28
N GLY A 18 3.39 4.67 -7.74
CA GLY A 18 4.28 3.63 -8.27
C GLY A 18 3.96 3.28 -9.72
N GLU A 19 2.69 3.17 -10.08
CA GLU A 19 2.26 2.91 -11.47
C GLU A 19 2.43 4.09 -12.43
N GLN A 20 2.62 5.31 -11.91
CA GLN A 20 2.90 6.49 -12.74
C GLN A 20 4.38 6.60 -13.12
N SER A 21 5.24 5.78 -12.52
CA SER A 21 6.67 5.74 -12.85
C SER A 21 6.90 5.10 -14.22
N PRO A 22 7.80 5.65 -15.07
CA PRO A 22 8.08 5.09 -16.39
C PRO A 22 8.49 3.61 -16.32
N GLY A 23 7.81 2.78 -17.11
CA GLY A 23 8.09 1.34 -17.18
C GLY A 23 7.52 0.53 -16.02
N ASN A 24 6.77 1.14 -15.10
CA ASN A 24 6.14 0.46 -13.99
C ASN A 24 4.62 0.47 -14.20
N SER A 25 4.07 -0.61 -14.76
CA SER A 25 2.63 -0.76 -14.96
C SER A 25 2.21 -2.13 -14.47
N MET A 26 1.16 -2.19 -13.64
CA MET A 26 0.66 -3.43 -13.08
C MET A 26 -0.68 -3.79 -13.72
N ASN A 27 -0.84 -5.06 -14.07
CA ASN A 27 -2.15 -5.59 -14.37
C ASN A 27 -2.97 -5.80 -13.08
N THR A 28 -4.26 -6.10 -13.22
CA THR A 28 -5.18 -6.28 -12.08
C THR A 28 -4.70 -7.35 -11.09
N GLU A 29 -4.16 -8.47 -11.57
CA GLU A 29 -3.68 -9.55 -10.70
C GLU A 29 -2.44 -9.15 -9.92
N GLU A 30 -1.51 -8.42 -10.56
CA GLU A 30 -0.31 -7.87 -9.90
C GLU A 30 -0.67 -6.88 -8.80
N LYS A 31 -1.66 -6.00 -9.03
CA LYS A 31 -2.18 -5.08 -8.00
C LYS A 31 -2.80 -5.83 -6.82
N LEU A 32 -3.56 -6.89 -7.09
CA LEU A 32 -4.15 -7.73 -6.04
C LEU A 32 -3.08 -8.48 -5.25
N LEU A 33 -2.01 -8.94 -5.91
CA LEU A 33 -0.89 -9.57 -5.23
C LEU A 33 -0.17 -8.58 -4.33
N LEU A 34 0.18 -7.40 -4.85
CA LEU A 34 0.88 -6.37 -4.08
C LEU A 34 0.05 -5.86 -2.89
N SER A 35 -1.24 -5.56 -3.08
CA SER A 35 -2.12 -5.11 -2.00
C SER A 35 -2.20 -6.12 -0.85
N ARG A 36 -2.30 -7.43 -1.14
CA ARG A 36 -2.29 -8.48 -0.12
C ARG A 36 -0.96 -8.55 0.65
N GLN A 37 0.15 -8.21 0.00
CA GLN A 37 1.46 -8.17 0.65
C GLN A 37 1.61 -6.93 1.54
N LEU A 38 1.11 -5.77 1.09
CA LEU A 38 1.07 -4.54 1.89
C LEU A 38 0.14 -4.69 3.11
N GLU A 39 -1.00 -5.36 2.95
CA GLU A 39 -1.91 -5.69 4.05
C GLU A 39 -1.22 -6.57 5.11
N LYS A 40 -0.51 -7.62 4.68
CA LYS A 40 0.25 -8.50 5.59
C LYS A 40 1.38 -7.77 6.34
N LEU A 41 1.94 -6.73 5.73
CA LEU A 41 2.95 -5.87 6.36
C LEU A 41 2.35 -4.95 7.45
N GLY A 42 1.02 -4.81 7.48
CA GLY A 42 0.32 -3.95 8.42
C GLY A 42 0.24 -2.49 7.99
N VAL A 43 0.29 -2.22 6.68
CA VAL A 43 0.01 -0.90 6.12
C VAL A 43 -1.43 -0.49 6.46
N ASP A 44 -1.63 0.74 6.93
CA ASP A 44 -2.93 1.20 7.38
C ASP A 44 -3.85 1.59 6.22
N ILE A 45 -3.26 2.10 5.13
CA ILE A 45 -3.99 2.57 3.94
C ILE A 45 -3.14 2.31 2.70
N ILE A 46 -3.76 1.71 1.67
CA ILE A 46 -3.17 1.37 0.37
C ILE A 46 -3.95 2.11 -0.72
#